data_AF-A0A937TIG2-F1
#
_entry.id   AF-A0A937TIG2-F1
#
_cell.length_a   1.000
_cell.length_b   1.000
_cell.length_c   1.000
_cell.angle_alpha   90.00
_cell.angle_beta   90.00
_cell.angle_gamma   90.00
#
_symmetry.space_group_name_H-M   'P 1'
#
loop_
_entity.id
_entity.type
_entity.pdbx_description
1 polymer ?
#
loop_
_entity_poly.entity_id
_entity_poly.type
_entity_poly.pdbx_seq_one_letter_code
_entity_poly.pdbx_strand_id
1 'polypeptide(L)' 'MKSFKLRRFNLNIDTDDVILNAFLIPVFTFVNRKNIWLNINYNGELSLILLVENRVINILLVMIRTFLKFKK' A
#
# COMPACT_ATOMS: atom_id res chain seq x y z
N MET A 1 -18.38 -5.92 -2.43
CA MET A 1 -17.73 -5.13 -3.49
C MET A 1 -16.24 -5.08 -3.20
N LYS A 2 -15.41 -5.90 -3.87
CA LYS A 2 -13.94 -5.82 -3.77
C LYS A 2 -13.46 -5.08 -5.01
N SER A 3 -13.35 -3.75 -4.93
CA SER A 3 -13.01 -2.91 -6.08
C SER A 3 -11.53 -3.07 -6.44
N PHE A 4 -10.64 -3.00 -5.47
CA PHE A 4 -9.19 -3.00 -5.73
C PHE A 4 -8.51 -4.24 -5.14
N LYS A 5 -7.67 -4.89 -5.95
CA LYS A 5 -6.80 -5.99 -5.53
C LYS A 5 -5.36 -5.49 -5.45
N LEU A 6 -4.78 -5.52 -4.26
CA LEU A 6 -3.36 -5.21 -4.08
C LEU A 6 -2.51 -6.35 -4.67
N ARG A 7 -1.69 -6.03 -5.68
CA ARG A 7 -0.80 -6.98 -6.36
C ARG A 7 0.62 -6.93 -5.82
N ARG A 8 1.11 -5.74 -5.48
CA ARG A 8 2.41 -5.54 -4.85
C ARG A 8 2.34 -4.39 -3.86
N PHE A 9 3.02 -4.57 -2.74
CA PHE A 9 3.22 -3.58 -1.70
C PHE A 9 4.70 -3.49 -1.42
N ASN A 10 5.34 -2.37 -1.76
CA ASN A 10 6.73 -2.13 -1.38
C ASN A 10 6.80 -0.88 -0.51
N LEU A 11 7.38 -1.01 0.68
CA LEU A 11 7.62 0.08 1.62
C LEU A 11 9.09 0.12 1.96
N ASN A 12 9.73 1.27 1.75
CA ASN A 12 11.01 1.62 2.35
C ASN A 12 10.74 2.72 3.37
N ILE A 13 11.14 2.52 4.62
CA ILE A 13 10.86 3.48 5.68
C ILE A 13 12.10 3.71 6.54
N ASP A 14 12.31 4.97 6.87
CA ASP A 14 13.12 5.42 8.00
C ASP A 14 12.19 6.15 8.96
N THR A 15 12.23 5.82 10.24
CA THR A 15 11.40 6.46 11.26
C THR A 15 12.11 7.61 11.98
N ASP A 16 13.35 7.93 11.59
CA ASP A 16 14.26 8.85 12.28
C ASP A 16 14.59 8.43 13.74
N ASP A 17 14.14 7.24 14.15
CA ASP A 17 14.41 6.63 15.45
C ASP A 17 15.14 5.29 15.23
N VAL A 18 16.39 5.25 15.68
CA VAL A 18 17.28 4.09 15.52
C VAL A 18 16.72 2.85 16.23
N ILE A 19 16.13 3.03 17.42
CA ILE A 19 15.58 1.94 18.23
C ILE A 19 14.32 1.40 17.54
N LEU A 20 13.45 2.28 17.08
CA LEU A 20 12.24 1.90 16.36
C LEU A 20 12.56 1.18 15.04
N ASN A 21 13.49 1.72 14.25
CA ASN A 21 14.00 1.06 13.04
C ASN A 21 14.52 -0.35 13.35
N ALA A 22 15.33 -0.51 14.42
CA ALA A 22 15.85 -1.83 14.80
C ALA A 22 14.74 -2.83 15.17
N PHE A 23 13.70 -2.39 15.90
CA PHE A 23 12.56 -3.25 16.24
C PHE A 23 11.72 -3.67 15.03
N LEU A 24 11.69 -2.85 13.98
CA LEU A 24 10.94 -3.17 12.77
C LEU A 24 11.63 -4.26 11.93
N ILE A 25 12.95 -4.46 12.04
CA ILE A 25 13.70 -5.46 11.26
C ILE A 25 13.12 -6.89 11.39
N PRO A 26 12.92 -7.44 12.61
CA PRO A 26 12.33 -8.77 12.76
C PRO A 26 10.87 -8.82 12.26
N VAL A 27 10.09 -7.75 12.50
CA VAL A 27 8.71 -7.65 12.02
C VAL A 27 8.66 -7.72 10.49
N PHE A 28 9.52 -6.96 9.82
CA PHE A 28 9.56 -6.88 8.36
C PHE A 28 10.06 -8.19 7.76
N THR A 29 11.02 -8.83 8.39
CA THR A 29 11.50 -10.16 7.98
C THR A 29 10.38 -11.19 8.02
N PHE A 30 9.51 -11.16 9.05
CA PHE A 30 8.37 -12.08 9.16
C PHE A 30 7.23 -11.77 8.18
N VAL A 31 6.99 -10.48 7.90
CA VAL A 31 5.88 -10.04 7.04
C VAL A 31 6.23 -10.15 5.55
N ASN A 32 7.51 -10.05 5.19
CA ASN A 32 7.98 -10.10 3.81
C ASN A 32 7.59 -11.40 3.10
N ARG A 33 6.97 -11.25 1.92
CA ARG A 33 6.47 -12.35 1.08
C ARG A 33 6.56 -11.95 -0.39
N LYS A 34 6.27 -12.88 -1.31
CA LYS A 34 6.37 -12.66 -2.77
C LYS A 34 5.79 -11.34 -3.31
N ASN A 35 4.72 -10.82 -2.70
CA ASN A 35 4.02 -9.60 -3.12
C ASN A 35 4.12 -8.44 -2.11
N ILE A 36 4.88 -8.62 -1.02
CA ILE A 36 5.03 -7.63 0.05
C ILE A 36 6.54 -7.51 0.34
N TRP A 37 7.10 -6.34 0.05
CA TRP A 37 8.47 -5.97 0.33
C TRP A 37 8.49 -4.81 1.32
N LEU A 38 9.03 -5.04 2.50
CA LEU A 38 9.24 -4.06 3.55
C LEU A 38 10.73 -3.96 3.80
N ASN A 39 11.26 -2.74 3.74
CA ASN A 39 12.65 -2.42 4.00
C ASN A 39 12.74 -1.27 5.01
N ILE A 40 13.77 -1.34 5.86
CA ILE A 40 14.14 -0.25 6.76
C ILE A 40 15.45 0.31 6.26
N ASN A 41 15.55 1.63 6.25
CA ASN A 41 16.81 2.32 5.97
C ASN A 41 17.13 3.29 7.11
N TYR A 42 18.35 3.84 7.07
CA TYR A 42 18.88 4.80 8.05
C TYR A 42 19.38 6.07 7.34
N ASN A 43 18.75 6.40 6.22
CA ASN A 43 19.17 7.46 5.31
C ASN A 43 18.12 8.60 5.22
N GLY A 44 17.06 8.54 6.02
CA GLY A 44 15.92 9.47 5.97
C GLY A 44 14.98 9.24 4.77
N GLU A 45 15.04 8.08 4.12
CA GLU A 45 14.23 7.82 2.94
C GLU A 45 12.89 7.17 3.30
N LEU A 46 11.80 7.76 2.82
CA LEU A 46 10.46 7.17 2.86
C LEU A 46 9.95 6.97 1.43
N SER A 47 9.69 5.72 1.03
CA SER A 47 9.08 5.41 -0.25
C SER A 47 8.02 4.31 -0.16
N LEU A 48 6.93 4.49 -0.88
CA LEU A 48 5.80 3.57 -0.94
C LEU A 48 5.41 3.31 -2.40
N ILE A 49 5.47 2.05 -2.81
CA ILE A 49 5.04 1.60 -4.14
C ILE A 49 3.88 0.63 -3.98
N LEU A 50 2.74 0.98 -4.55
CA LEU A 50 1.53 0.16 -4.55
C LEU A 50 1.16 -0.21 -5.98
N LEU A 51 1.19 -1.50 -6.29
CA LEU A 51 0.59 -2.00 -7.52
C LEU A 51 -0.83 -2.47 -7.20
N VAL A 52 -1.81 -1.74 -7.68
CA VAL A 52 -3.23 -2.02 -7.46
C VAL A 52 -3.88 -2.40 -8.78
N GLU A 53 -4.60 -3.52 -8.78
CA GLU A 53 -5.36 -3.99 -9.93
C GLU A 53 -6.86 -3.77 -9.70
N ASN A 54 -7.55 -3.30 -10.74
CA ASN A 54 -9.00 -3.20 -10.77
C ASN A 54 -9.51 -3.51 -12.18
N ARG A 55 -10.75 -4.00 -12.27
CA ARG A 55 -11.47 -4.09 -13.54
C ARG A 55 -12.06 -2.71 -13.85
N VAL A 56 -11.83 -2.23 -15.07
CA VAL A 56 -12.35 -0.92 -15.53
C VAL A 56 -13.86 -0.77 -15.29
N ILE A 57 -14.64 -1.83 -15.51
CA ILE A 57 -16.10 -1.84 -15.26
C ILE A 57 -16.47 -1.47 -13.82
N ASN A 58 -15.67 -1.85 -12.82
CA ASN A 58 -15.94 -1.52 -11.42
C ASN A 58 -15.76 -0.01 -11.18
N ILE A 59 -14.78 0.61 -11.83
CA ILE A 59 -14.54 2.06 -11.73
C ILE A 59 -15.72 2.80 -12.35
N LEU A 60 -16.16 2.40 -13.54
CA LEU A 60 -17.31 2.99 -14.23
C LEU A 60 -18.60 2.90 -13.40
N LEU A 61 -18.89 1.72 -12.83
CA LEU A 61 -20.06 1.52 -11.99
C LEU A 61 -20.05 2.42 -10.74
N VAL A 62 -18.88 2.60 -10.12
CA VAL A 62 -18.73 3.51 -8.98
C VAL A 62 -18.97 4.96 -9.42
N MET A 63 -18.41 5.39 -10.55
CA MET A 63 -18.62 6.76 -11.06
C MET A 63 -20.10 7.06 -11.33
N ILE A 64 -20.80 6.15 -12.02
CA ILE A 64 -22.23 6.30 -12.31
C ILE A 64 -23.05 6.37 -11.02
N ARG A 65 -22.81 5.47 -10.07
CA ARG A 65 -23.51 5.45 -8.78
C ARG A 65 -23.29 6.75 -8.00
N THR A 66 -22.04 7.22 -7.95
CA THR A 66 -21.70 8.48 -7.28
C THR A 66 -22.42 9.65 -7.96
N PHE A 67 -22.39 9.74 -9.29
CA PHE A 67 -23.08 10.80 -10.03
C PHE A 67 -24.59 10.81 -9.81
N LEU A 68 -25.24 9.64 -9.85
CA LEU A 68 -26.68 9.51 -9.57
C LEU A 68 -27.02 9.90 -8.13
N LYS A 69 -26.13 9.64 -7.16
CA LYS A 69 -26.31 10.05 -5.77
C LYS A 69 -26.22 11.57 -5.60
N PHE A 70 -25.38 12.26 -6.38
CA PHE A 70 -25.27 13.72 -6.37
C PHE A 70 -26.43 14.44 -7.07
N LYS A 71 -27.15 13.77 -7.97
CA LYS A 71 -28.30 14.34 -8.68
C LYS A 71 -29.62 14.27 -7.89
N LYS A 72 -29.63 13.55 -6.77
CA LYS A 72 -30.80 13.36 -5.90
C LYS A 72 -30.66 14.24 -4.66
#